data_AF-A0A2A2AU86-F1
#
_entry.id   AF-A0A2A2AU86-F1
#
_cell.length_a   1.000
_cell.length_b   1.000
_cell.length_c   1.000
_cell.angle_alpha   90.00
_cell.angle_beta   90.00
_cell.angle_gamma   90.00
#
_symmetry.space_group_name_H-M   'P 1'
#
loop_
_entity.id
_entity.type
_entity.pdbx_description
1 polymer ?
#
loop_
_entity_poly.entity_id
_entity_poly.type
_entity_poly.pdbx_seq_one_letter_code
_entity_poly.pdbx_strand_id
1 'polypeptide(L)' 'MEAMPEIQTGGVVLIYRGQAYGWKDCVRDPHQDCPGALAVDLGGQVWQAQGGDDYHGAQAWVPVQASMQGGQA' A
#
# COMPACT_ATOMS: atom_id res chain seq x y z
N MET A 1 11.28 -26.28 -22.83
CA MET A 1 11.62 -24.87 -22.55
C MET A 1 10.50 -24.36 -21.67
N GLU A 2 10.72 -24.29 -20.36
CA GLU A 2 9.72 -23.72 -19.46
C GLU A 2 9.67 -22.21 -19.74
N ALA A 3 8.48 -21.69 -20.02
CA ALA A 3 8.30 -20.26 -20.23
C ALA A 3 8.72 -19.55 -18.95
N MET A 4 9.61 -18.56 -19.08
CA MET A 4 9.90 -17.68 -17.94
C MET A 4 8.59 -17.03 -17.51
N PRO A 5 8.27 -17.03 -16.21
CA PRO A 5 7.05 -16.38 -15.75
C PRO A 5 7.07 -14.93 -16.21
N GLU A 6 5.95 -14.46 -16.76
CA GLU A 6 5.78 -13.04 -17.08
C GLU A 6 6.10 -12.23 -15.83
N ILE A 7 7.13 -11.37 -15.92
CA ILE A 7 7.43 -10.41 -14.87
C ILE A 7 6.24 -9.45 -14.84
N GLN A 8 5.47 -9.51 -13.76
CA GLN A 8 4.32 -8.64 -13.60
C GLN A 8 4.83 -7.21 -13.40
N THR A 9 4.58 -6.35 -14.39
CA THR A 9 5.13 -4.98 -14.45
C THR A 9 4.37 -3.97 -13.60
N GLY A 10 3.39 -4.42 -12.81
CA GLY A 10 2.44 -3.61 -12.05
C GLY A 10 2.54 -3.77 -10.53
N GLY A 11 1.51 -3.29 -9.83
CA GLY A 11 1.29 -3.58 -8.42
C GLY A 11 1.55 -2.44 -7.46
N VAL A 12 1.47 -2.78 -6.18
CA VAL A 12 1.66 -1.90 -5.04
C VAL A 12 2.73 -2.44 -4.11
N VAL A 13 3.60 -1.57 -3.63
CA VAL A 13 4.52 -1.86 -2.53
C VAL A 13 3.82 -1.50 -1.22
N LEU A 14 3.93 -2.39 -0.24
CA LEU A 14 3.37 -2.20 1.08
C LEU A 14 4.46 -1.74 2.06
N ILE A 15 4.20 -0.65 2.76
CA ILE A 15 5.12 -0.02 3.71
C ILE A 15 4.44 0.04 5.07
N TYR A 16 5.10 -0.44 6.12
CA TYR A 16 4.64 -0.30 7.49
C TYR A 16 5.79 0.19 8.36
N ARG A 17 5.53 1.23 9.17
CA ARG A 17 6.54 1.87 10.03
C ARG A 17 7.86 2.22 9.31
N GLY A 18 7.73 2.72 8.07
CA GLY A 18 8.86 3.14 7.24
C GLY A 18 9.63 2.01 6.55
N GLN A 19 9.18 0.76 6.62
CA GLN A 19 9.82 -0.38 5.99
C GLN A 19 8.89 -1.06 4.99
N ALA A 20 9.42 -1.37 3.80
CA ALA A 20 8.70 -2.20 2.83
C ALA A 20 8.61 -3.64 3.37
N TYR A 21 7.40 -4.21 3.41
CA TYR A 21 7.18 -5.57 3.92
C TYR A 21 6.55 -6.51 2.89
N GLY A 22 6.12 -5.98 1.74
CA GLY A 22 5.52 -6.81 0.70
C GLY A 22 5.22 -6.06 -0.58
N TRP A 23 4.82 -6.84 -1.58
CA TRP A 23 4.29 -6.36 -2.85
C TRP A 23 3.04 -7.17 -3.19
N LYS A 24 2.05 -6.52 -3.79
CA LYS A 24 0.81 -7.14 -4.29
C LYS A 24 0.53 -6.60 -5.69
N ASP A 25 -0.16 -7.39 -6.53
CA ASP A 25 -0.65 -6.94 -7.84
C ASP A 25 -1.68 -5.79 -7.75
N CYS A 26 -2.43 -5.72 -6.65
CA CYS A 26 -3.33 -4.61 -6.34
C CYS A 26 -3.61 -4.52 -4.83
N VAL A 27 -4.22 -3.41 -4.40
CA VAL A 27 -4.74 -3.25 -3.03
C VAL A 27 -5.96 -4.17 -2.87
N ARG A 28 -5.89 -5.08 -1.89
CA ARG A 28 -6.95 -6.08 -1.60
C ARG A 28 -7.40 -5.95 -0.14
N ASP A 29 -7.99 -7.02 0.40
CA ASP A 29 -8.57 -7.10 1.73
C ASP A 29 -7.72 -6.40 2.82
N PRO A 30 -8.19 -5.28 3.39
CA PRO A 30 -7.47 -4.52 4.41
C PRO A 30 -7.26 -5.29 5.72
N HIS A 31 -8.05 -6.33 6.00
CA HIS A 31 -7.92 -7.12 7.23
C HIS A 31 -6.63 -7.94 7.30
N GLN A 32 -5.92 -8.06 6.19
CA GLN A 32 -4.63 -8.75 6.11
C GLN A 32 -3.44 -7.80 6.36
N ASP A 33 -3.69 -6.50 6.55
CA ASP A 33 -2.65 -5.49 6.67
C ASP A 33 -2.79 -4.73 7.99
N CYS A 34 -1.66 -4.31 8.56
CA CYS A 34 -1.64 -3.58 9.82
C CYS A 34 -2.27 -2.19 9.67
N PRO A 35 -3.09 -1.72 10.63
CA PRO A 35 -3.53 -0.33 10.66
C PRO A 35 -2.34 0.63 10.58
N GLY A 36 -2.42 1.61 9.68
CA GLY A 36 -1.35 2.56 9.38
C GLY A 36 -0.38 2.12 8.29
N ALA A 37 -0.49 0.90 7.74
CA ALA A 37 0.25 0.51 6.55
C ALA A 37 -0.10 1.38 5.34
N LEU A 38 0.86 1.58 4.45
CA LEU A 38 0.71 2.31 3.20
C LEU A 38 0.85 1.34 2.03
N ALA A 39 0.00 1.49 1.02
CA ALA A 39 0.16 0.87 -0.29
C ALA A 39 0.48 1.95 -1.31
N VAL A 40 1.54 1.77 -2.10
CA VAL A 40 2.00 2.76 -3.10
C VAL A 40 2.07 2.10 -4.47
N ASP A 41 1.34 2.64 -5.45
CA ASP A 41 1.39 2.15 -6.84
C ASP A 41 2.48 2.83 -7.69
N LEU A 42 2.60 2.41 -8.95
CA LEU A 42 3.54 2.96 -9.92
C LEU A 42 3.30 4.43 -10.28
N GLY A 43 2.08 4.92 -10.13
CA GLY A 43 1.71 6.31 -10.33
C GLY A 43 1.97 7.19 -9.12
N GLY A 44 2.47 6.62 -8.02
CA GLY A 44 2.65 7.31 -6.74
C GLY A 44 1.35 7.55 -6.00
N GLN A 45 0.24 6.91 -6.38
CA GLN A 45 -0.99 6.91 -5.59
C GLN A 45 -0.74 6.14 -4.30
N VAL A 46 -1.20 6.71 -3.19
CA VAL A 46 -1.00 6.14 -1.87
C VAL A 46 -2.35 5.86 -1.24
N TRP A 47 -2.51 4.67 -0.67
CA TRP A 47 -3.63 4.34 0.22
C TRP A 47 -3.07 4.00 1.60
N GLN A 48 -3.80 4.37 2.65
CA GLN A 48 -3.50 4.00 4.02
C GLN A 48 -4.53 3.01 4.54
N ALA A 49 -4.07 1.94 5.18
CA ALA A 49 -4.89 1.00 5.91
C ALA A 49 -5.39 1.70 7.20
N GLN A 50 -6.70 1.88 7.35
CA GLN A 50 -7.32 2.62 8.46
C GLN A 50 -8.36 1.77 9.21
N GLY A 51 -8.60 2.16 10.47
CA GLY A 51 -9.46 1.43 11.40
C GLY A 51 -8.86 0.12 11.88
N GLY A 52 -9.62 -0.62 12.68
CA GLY A 52 -9.21 -1.93 13.20
C GLY A 52 -8.11 -1.88 14.26
N ASP A 53 -7.38 -2.99 14.40
CA ASP A 53 -6.32 -3.17 15.40
C ASP A 53 -5.26 -4.18 14.92
N ASP A 54 -4.22 -4.40 15.73
CA ASP A 54 -3.11 -5.32 15.38
C ASP A 54 -3.54 -6.80 15.31
N TYR A 55 -4.71 -7.18 15.85
CA TYR A 55 -5.20 -8.56 15.85
C TYR A 55 -6.15 -8.84 14.68
N HIS A 56 -7.03 -7.89 14.34
CA HIS A 56 -8.05 -8.02 13.29
C HIS A 56 -7.65 -7.37 11.96
N GLY A 57 -6.50 -6.69 11.92
CA GLY A 57 -6.05 -5.90 10.77
C GLY A 57 -6.88 -4.64 10.56
N ALA A 58 -6.61 -3.94 9.47
CA ALA A 58 -7.35 -2.73 9.11
C ALA A 58 -8.75 -3.01 8.57
N GLN A 59 -9.64 -2.02 8.62
CA GLN A 59 -11.01 -2.13 8.14
C GLN A 59 -11.17 -1.63 6.70
N ALA A 60 -10.33 -0.68 6.27
CA ALA A 60 -10.44 -0.08 4.95
C ALA A 60 -9.08 0.43 4.45
N TRP A 61 -8.91 0.43 3.13
CA TRP A 61 -7.88 1.21 2.45
C TRP A 61 -8.45 2.57 2.05
N VAL A 62 -7.88 3.64 2.56
CA VAL A 62 -8.34 5.01 2.32
C VAL A 62 -7.29 5.75 1.47
N PRO A 63 -7.66 6.35 0.32
CA PRO A 63 -6.73 7.14 -0.48
C PRO A 63 -6.16 8.30 0.34
N VAL A 64 -4.83 8.43 0.34
CA VAL A 64 -4.16 9.58 0.93
C VAL A 64 -4.19 10.70 -0.10
N GLN A 65 -4.99 11.73 0.15
CA GLN A 65 -4.91 12.95 -0.63
C GLN A 65 -3.58 13.63 -0.30
N ALA A 66 -2.77 13.88 -1.33
CA ALA A 66 -1.62 14.76 -1.18
C ALA A 66 -2.16 16.14 -0.78
N SER A 67 -2.06 16.50 0.49
CA SER A 67 -2.16 17.90 0.85
C SER A 67 -0.91 18.56 0.27
N MET A 68 -1.10 19.44 -0.70
CA MET A 68 -0.06 20.36 -1.17
C MET A 68 0.34 21.23 0.02
N GLN A 69 1.23 20.78 0.89
CA GLN A 69 1.96 21.67 1.77
C GLN A 69 3.02 22.34 0.93
N GLY A 70 2.61 23.44 0.28
CA GLY A 70 3.53 24.36 -0.36
C GLY A 70 4.56 24.80 0.67
N GLY A 71 5.83 24.59 0.35
CA GLY A 71 6.92 25.18 1.13
C GLY A 71 6.73 26.70 1.16
N GLN A 72 6.74 27.27 2.37
CA GLN A 72 7.22 28.63 2.51
C GLN A 72 8.75 28.57 2.63
N ALA A 73 9.35 29.46 1.85
CA ALA A 73 10.77 29.64 1.59
C ALA A 73 11.60 29.95 2.85
#